data_AF-A0A925NNZ3-F1
#
_entry.id   AF-A0A925NNZ3-F1
#
_cell.length_a   1.000
_cell.length_b   1.000
_cell.length_c   1.000
_cell.angle_alpha   90.00
_cell.angle_beta   90.00
_cell.angle_gamma   90.00
#
_symmetry.space_group_name_H-M   'P 1'
#
loop_
_entity.id
_entity.type
_entity.pdbx_description
1 polymer ?
#
loop_
_entity_poly.entity_id
_entity_poly.type
_entity_poly.pdbx_seq_one_letter_code
_entity_poly.pdbx_strand_id
1 'polypeptide(L)'
;GNPWFICTMWLAEYEIARTHSPEGLKEAAVILEWVADHALPSGVLAEQVHPYSGEPLSVSPLTWSHATFVTCVLEYLEKRRQVMAEVVLGHTITPF
;
A
#
# COMPACT_ATOMS: atom_id res chain seq x y z
N GLY A 1 11.17 14.84 -11.75
CA GLY A 1 9.72 14.94 -11.47
C GLY A 1 9.49 14.61 -10.01
N ASN A 2 8.36 15.03 -9.44
CA ASN A 2 8.01 14.73 -8.05
C ASN A 2 7.31 13.37 -7.95
N PRO A 3 7.48 12.61 -6.87
CA PRO A 3 6.64 11.45 -6.56
C PRO A 3 5.15 11.82 -6.51
N TRP A 4 4.32 10.92 -7.03
CA TRP A 4 2.86 11.01 -6.96
C TRP A 4 2.34 9.91 -6.06
N PHE A 5 1.39 10.25 -5.17
CA PHE A 5 0.77 9.24 -4.29
C PHE A 5 0.18 8.07 -5.07
N ILE A 6 -0.52 8.37 -6.17
CA ILE A 6 -1.13 7.35 -7.04
C ILE A 6 -0.08 6.39 -7.60
N CYS A 7 1.00 6.92 -8.19
CA CYS A 7 2.06 6.08 -8.76
C CYS A 7 2.80 5.25 -7.69
N THR A 8 3.01 5.83 -6.50
CA THR A 8 3.58 5.10 -5.36
C THR A 8 2.67 3.94 -4.94
N MET A 9 1.36 4.16 -4.87
CA MET A 9 0.41 3.08 -4.52
C MET A 9 0.23 2.06 -5.63
N TRP A 10 0.38 2.40 -6.90
CA TRP A 10 0.43 1.39 -7.98
C TRP A 10 1.59 0.41 -7.80
N LEU A 11 2.71 0.84 -7.21
CA LEU A 11 3.78 -0.07 -6.83
C LEU A 11 3.33 -1.01 -5.69
N ALA A 12 2.62 -0.49 -4.69
CA ALA A 12 2.05 -1.33 -3.63
C ALA A 12 1.03 -2.34 -4.18
N GLU A 13 0.12 -1.91 -5.06
CA GLU A 13 -0.85 -2.76 -5.75
C GLU A 13 -0.15 -3.86 -6.56
N TYR A 14 0.95 -3.53 -7.25
CA TYR A 14 1.79 -4.51 -7.94
C TYR A 14 2.38 -5.55 -6.97
N GLU A 15 2.95 -5.11 -5.85
CA GLU A 15 3.50 -6.03 -4.84
C GLU A 15 2.43 -6.92 -4.21
N ILE A 16 1.26 -6.34 -3.92
CA ILE A 16 0.08 -7.07 -3.45
C ILE A 16 -0.33 -8.12 -4.47
N ALA A 17 -0.44 -7.77 -5.76
CA ALA A 17 -0.90 -8.69 -6.78
C ALA A 17 0.07 -9.88 -6.98
N ARG A 18 1.37 -9.60 -6.95
CA ARG A 18 2.45 -10.57 -7.22
C ARG A 18 2.76 -11.52 -6.07
N THR A 19 2.53 -11.11 -4.82
CA THR A 19 2.96 -11.93 -3.68
C THR A 19 2.09 -13.16 -3.43
N HIS A 20 2.75 -14.24 -3.03
CA HIS A 20 2.17 -15.48 -2.50
C HIS A 20 2.68 -15.81 -1.09
N SER A 21 3.40 -14.89 -0.45
CA SER A 21 3.95 -15.12 0.89
C SER A 21 3.72 -13.91 1.82
N PRO A 22 3.75 -14.13 3.14
CA PRO A 22 3.66 -13.05 4.13
C PRO A 22 4.78 -11.99 3.96
N GLU A 23 5.96 -12.41 3.50
CA GLU A 23 7.10 -11.52 3.31
C GLU A 23 6.85 -10.52 2.19
N GLY A 24 6.27 -10.93 1.06
CA GLY A 24 5.95 -9.99 -0.02
C GLY A 24 4.83 -9.01 0.35
N LEU A 25 3.95 -9.36 1.28
CA LEU A 25 2.99 -8.40 1.85
C LEU A 25 3.68 -7.31 2.68
N LYS A 26 4.85 -7.58 3.26
CA LYS A 26 5.59 -6.57 4.01
C LYS A 26 6.04 -5.42 3.10
N GLU A 27 6.42 -5.71 1.86
CA GLU A 27 6.86 -4.70 0.89
C GLU A 27 5.73 -3.71 0.56
N ALA A 28 4.52 -4.22 0.30
CA ALA A 28 3.34 -3.40 0.11
C ALA A 28 2.96 -2.58 1.37
N ALA A 29 3.09 -3.17 2.55
CA ALA A 29 2.80 -2.48 3.82
C ALA A 29 3.73 -1.28 4.04
N VAL A 30 5.04 -1.42 3.75
CA VAL A 30 6.01 -0.32 3.85
C VAL A 30 5.61 0.86 2.95
N ILE A 31 5.08 0.58 1.76
CA ILE A 31 4.62 1.63 0.85
C ILE A 31 3.35 2.31 1.38
N LEU A 32 2.40 1.54 1.91
CA LEU A 32 1.18 2.09 2.54
C LEU A 32 1.50 2.94 3.79
N GLU A 33 2.46 2.52 4.60
CA GLU A 33 2.99 3.28 5.74
C GLU A 33 3.64 4.59 5.27
N TRP A 34 4.46 4.53 4.21
CA TRP A 34 5.03 5.74 3.61
C TRP A 34 3.96 6.74 3.15
N VAL A 35 2.86 6.25 2.55
CA VAL A 35 1.74 7.11 2.14
C VAL A 35 1.07 7.76 3.36
N ALA A 36 0.85 7.00 4.43
CA ALA A 36 0.28 7.52 5.67
C ALA A 36 1.20 8.58 6.33
N ASP A 37 2.51 8.35 6.33
CA ASP A 37 3.50 9.26 6.91
C ASP A 37 3.63 10.58 6.14
N HIS A 38 3.32 10.59 4.85
CA HIS A 38 3.37 11.78 3.99
C HIS A 38 2.00 12.47 3.83
N ALA A 39 0.96 11.98 4.50
CA ALA A 39 -0.31 12.69 4.58
C ALA A 39 -0.15 14.00 5.38
N LEU A 40 -1.00 14.98 5.09
CA LEU A 40 -1.15 16.15 5.96
C LEU A 40 -1.55 15.72 7.38
N PRO A 41 -1.33 16.54 8.43
CA PRO A 41 -1.76 16.21 9.79
C PRO A 41 -3.26 15.90 9.93
N SER A 42 -4.09 16.34 8.98
CA SER A 42 -5.52 16.02 8.89
C SER A 42 -5.83 14.65 8.28
N GLY A 43 -4.83 13.94 7.75
CA GLY A 43 -4.98 12.72 6.95
C GLY A 43 -5.24 12.96 5.46
N VAL A 44 -5.21 14.20 4.98
CA VAL A 44 -5.45 14.53 3.57
C VAL A 44 -4.23 14.22 2.71
N LEU A 45 -4.46 13.58 1.56
CA LEU A 45 -3.46 13.29 0.54
C LEU A 45 -3.49 14.33 -0.57
N ALA A 46 -2.31 14.88 -0.90
CA ALA A 46 -2.12 15.75 -2.05
C ALA A 46 -1.98 14.94 -3.35
N GLU A 47 -1.74 15.61 -4.47
CA GLU A 47 -1.34 14.98 -5.72
C GLU A 47 0.10 14.47 -5.67
N GLN A 48 1.02 15.31 -5.17
CA GLN A 48 2.46 15.07 -5.24
C GLN A 48 3.15 15.29 -3.90
N VAL A 49 4.37 14.78 -3.78
CA VAL A 49 5.26 14.96 -2.63
C VAL A 49 6.58 15.55 -3.11
N HIS A 50 7.12 16.55 -2.39
CA HIS A 50 8.44 17.08 -2.71
C HIS A 50 9.53 16.02 -2.41
N PRO A 51 10.40 15.68 -3.38
CA PRO A 51 11.28 14.50 -3.29
C PRO A 51 12.33 14.57 -2.18
N TYR A 52 12.64 15.76 -1.65
CA TYR A 52 13.67 15.95 -0.64
C TYR A 52 13.14 16.37 0.73
N SER A 53 11.98 17.06 0.78
CA SER A 53 11.42 17.57 2.04
C SER A 53 10.22 16.77 2.52
N GLY A 54 9.61 15.96 1.66
CA GLY A 54 8.37 15.25 1.99
C GLY A 54 7.14 16.15 2.02
N GLU A 55 7.26 17.44 1.74
CA GLU A 55 6.13 18.38 1.79
C GLU A 55 5.11 18.09 0.67
N PRO A 56 3.81 18.24 0.95
CA PRO A 56 2.78 18.07 -0.07
C PRO A 56 2.89 19.17 -1.14
N LEU A 57 2.74 18.77 -2.40
CA LEU A 57 2.77 19.68 -3.55
C LEU A 57 1.51 19.50 -4.40
N SER A 58 1.15 20.56 -5.14
CA SER A 58 0.00 20.60 -6.05
C SER A 58 -1.34 20.46 -5.30
N VAL A 59 -2.40 20.00 -5.98
CA VAL A 59 -3.78 19.95 -5.48
C VAL A 59 -3.88 19.11 -4.20
N SER A 60 -4.60 19.64 -3.21
CA SER A 60 -4.92 18.97 -1.94
C SER A 60 -6.30 19.42 -1.45
N PRO A 61 -7.27 18.51 -1.20
CA PRO A 61 -7.19 17.06 -1.41
C PRO A 61 -7.21 16.69 -2.90
N LEU A 62 -6.50 15.62 -3.28
CA LEU A 62 -6.74 14.95 -4.55
C LEU A 62 -7.64 13.72 -4.33
N THR A 63 -8.88 13.77 -4.80
CA THR A 63 -9.85 12.66 -4.66
C THR A 63 -9.30 11.34 -5.19
N TRP A 64 -8.52 11.38 -6.26
CA TRP A 64 -7.93 10.16 -6.83
C TRP A 64 -6.87 9.54 -5.90
N SER A 65 -5.98 10.33 -5.29
CA SER A 65 -5.04 9.82 -4.27
C SER A 65 -5.79 9.10 -3.14
N HIS A 66 -6.90 9.67 -2.66
CA HIS A 66 -7.73 9.04 -1.63
C HIS A 66 -8.41 7.74 -2.12
N ALA A 67 -8.97 7.74 -3.33
CA ALA A 67 -9.60 6.55 -3.90
C ALA A 67 -8.59 5.41 -4.07
N THR A 68 -7.39 5.70 -4.58
CA THR A 68 -6.31 4.71 -4.73
C THR A 68 -5.85 4.17 -3.38
N PHE A 69 -5.75 5.00 -2.33
CA PHE A 69 -5.41 4.52 -0.99
C PHE A 69 -6.43 3.52 -0.45
N VAL A 70 -7.73 3.82 -0.57
CA VAL A 70 -8.79 2.91 -0.12
C VAL A 70 -8.76 1.60 -0.91
N THR A 71 -8.61 1.66 -2.24
CA THR A 71 -8.51 0.46 -3.10
C THR A 71 -7.32 -0.40 -2.69
N CYS A 72 -6.12 0.19 -2.60
CA CYS A 72 -4.90 -0.53 -2.26
C CYS A 72 -4.98 -1.19 -0.88
N VAL A 73 -5.56 -0.51 0.13
CA VAL A 73 -5.78 -1.11 1.47
C VAL A 73 -6.75 -2.28 1.41
N LEU A 74 -7.85 -2.19 0.65
CA LEU A 74 -8.80 -3.29 0.51
C LEU A 74 -8.16 -4.51 -0.16
N GLU A 75 -7.39 -4.29 -1.23
CA GLU A 75 -6.64 -5.34 -1.92
C GLU A 75 -5.59 -6.00 -1.00
N TYR A 76 -4.87 -5.18 -0.23
CA TYR A 76 -3.91 -5.66 0.76
C TYR A 76 -4.55 -6.58 1.79
N LEU A 77 -5.69 -6.16 2.37
CA LEU A 77 -6.42 -6.94 3.37
C LEU A 77 -6.96 -8.25 2.81
N GLU A 78 -7.43 -8.24 1.56
CA GLU A 78 -7.89 -9.44 0.87
C GLU A 78 -6.76 -10.42 0.62
N LYS A 79 -5.64 -9.97 0.00
CA LYS A 79 -4.48 -10.81 -0.26
C LYS A 79 -3.89 -11.36 1.03
N ARG A 80 -3.83 -10.54 2.08
CA ARG A 80 -3.37 -10.97 3.41
C ARG A 80 -4.20 -12.13 3.96
N ARG A 81 -5.52 -12.08 3.81
CA ARG A 81 -6.40 -13.19 4.23
C ARG A 81 -6.11 -14.47 3.44
N GLN A 82 -5.90 -14.36 2.13
CA GLN A 82 -5.57 -15.49 1.26
C GLN A 82 -4.25 -16.14 1.65
N VAL A 83 -3.18 -15.35 1.73
CA VAL A 83 -1.84 -15.83 2.10
C VAL A 83 -1.84 -16.48 3.49
N MET A 84 -2.52 -15.89 4.47
CA MET A 84 -2.63 -16.49 5.81
C MET A 84 -3.40 -17.81 5.81
N ALA A 85 -4.48 -17.92 5.02
CA ALA A 85 -5.23 -19.17 4.90
C ALA A 85 -4.39 -20.28 4.25
N GLU A 86 -3.63 -19.97 3.20
CA GLU A 86 -2.72 -20.91 2.54
C GLU A 86 -1.62 -21.40 3.49
N VAL A 87 -1.03 -20.50 4.28
CA VAL A 87 -0.04 -20.87 5.30
C VAL A 87 -0.63 -21.84 6.32
N VAL A 88 -1.81 -21.55 6.86
CA VAL A 88 -2.47 -22.44 7.85
C VAL A 88 -2.77 -23.82 7.27
N LEU A 89 -3.30 -23.88 6.04
CA LEU A 89 -3.58 -25.14 5.35
C LEU A 89 -2.30 -25.94 5.09
N GLY A 90 -1.22 -25.29 4.67
CA GLY A 90 0.08 -25.95 4.45
C GLY A 90 0.65 -26.62 5.70
N HIS A 91 0.46 -26.03 6.88
CA HIS A 91 0.88 -26.63 8.16
C HIS A 91 0.01 -27.82 8.59
N THR A 92 -1.21 -27.95 8.07
CA THR A 92 -2.15 -29.01 8.46
C THR A 92 -1.95 -30.29 7.62
N ILE A 93 -1.34 -30.19 6.43
CA ILE A 93 -1.21 -31.29 5.45
C ILE A 93 0.15 -32.02 5.56
N THR A 94 1.08 -31.56 6.39
CA THR A 94 2.33 -32.30 6.69
C THR A 94 2.20 -33.05 8.02
N PRO A 95 1.68 -34.30 8.04
CA PRO A 95 1.78 -35.13 9.23
C PRO A 95 3.25 -35.50 9.42
N PHE A 96 3.70 -35.48 10.68
CA PHE A 96 4.94 -36.12 11.11
C PHE A 96 5.00 -37.59 10.70
#